data_AF-A0AA96XIC0-F1
#
_entry.id   AF-A0AA96XIC0-F1
#
_cell.length_a   1.000
_cell.length_b   1.000
_cell.length_c   1.000
_cell.angle_alpha   90.00
_cell.angle_beta   90.00
_cell.angle_gamma   90.00
#
_symmetry.space_group_name_H-M   'P 1'
#
loop_
_entity.id
_entity.type
_entity.pdbx_description
1 polymer ?
#
loop_
_entity_poly.entity_id
_entity_poly.type
_entity_poly.pdbx_seq_one_letter_code
_entity_poly.pdbx_strand_id
1 'polypeptide(L)'
;METRTVKVAEAEATDVGDVTVSPRRATPGTLGAGFSEDRGHVAFAWLTPDGPAARAGVNVGDRLVAVDGQVVRDSTEAESRTRGAPGTPVRLHVRRANGEQEVLVTRAE
;
A
#
# COMPACT_ATOMS: atom_id res chain seq x y z
N MET A 1 22.23 44.38 -10.61
CA MET A 1 21.03 43.78 -11.24
C MET A 1 20.75 42.50 -10.51
N GLU A 2 19.75 42.53 -9.63
CA GLU A 2 19.47 41.52 -8.61
C GLU A 2 18.63 40.38 -9.20
N THR A 3 19.18 39.16 -9.16
CA THR A 3 18.45 37.94 -9.50
C THR A 3 17.58 37.56 -8.30
N ARG A 4 16.26 37.81 -8.40
CA ARG A 4 15.29 37.38 -7.39
C ARG A 4 15.08 35.86 -7.50
N THR A 5 15.74 35.12 -6.61
CA THR A 5 15.50 33.70 -6.36
C THR A 5 14.15 33.55 -5.67
N VAL A 6 13.15 33.02 -6.39
CA VAL A 6 11.87 32.63 -5.80
C VAL A 6 12.08 31.31 -5.06
N LYS A 7 11.98 31.35 -3.73
CA LYS A 7 11.92 30.14 -2.89
C LYS A 7 10.64 29.40 -3.24
N VAL A 8 10.76 28.29 -3.97
CA VAL A 8 9.68 27.35 -4.16
C VAL A 8 9.62 26.51 -2.89
N ALA A 9 8.56 26.67 -2.11
CA ALA A 9 8.30 25.88 -0.91
C ALA A 9 8.16 24.42 -1.32
N GLU A 10 9.01 23.58 -0.73
CA GLU A 10 9.04 22.14 -0.88
C GLU A 10 7.69 21.55 -0.47
N ALA A 11 6.92 21.10 -1.45
CA ALA A 11 5.78 20.22 -1.20
C ALA A 11 6.36 18.87 -0.77
N GLU A 12 6.09 18.48 0.48
CA GLU A 12 6.68 17.31 1.12
C GLU A 12 6.34 16.03 0.37
N ALA A 13 7.31 15.59 -0.44
CA ALA A 13 7.40 14.24 -0.93
C ALA A 13 7.69 13.32 0.26
N THR A 14 6.79 12.38 0.57
CA THR A 14 7.23 11.19 1.31
C THR A 14 8.08 10.37 0.35
N ASP A 15 9.38 10.64 0.44
CA ASP A 15 10.50 9.90 -0.13
C ASP A 15 10.26 8.38 -0.08
N VAL A 16 9.81 7.81 -1.20
CA VAL A 16 10.13 6.41 -1.51
C VAL A 16 11.54 6.47 -2.07
N GLY A 17 12.52 6.50 -1.15
CA GLY A 17 13.93 6.69 -1.44
C GLY A 17 14.41 5.87 -2.61
N ASP A 18 15.37 6.44 -3.34
CA ASP A 18 16.12 5.78 -4.41
C ASP A 18 16.43 4.33 -4.01
N VAL A 19 15.69 3.39 -4.59
CA VAL A 19 16.07 1.98 -4.54
C VAL A 19 16.41 1.61 -5.96
N THR A 20 17.70 1.59 -6.23
CA THR A 20 18.30 0.80 -7.30
C THR A 20 17.51 -0.51 -7.50
N VAL A 21 17.02 -0.72 -8.71
CA VAL A 21 16.16 -1.85 -9.12
C VAL A 21 16.98 -3.15 -9.10
N SER A 22 17.22 -3.67 -7.90
CA SER A 22 17.41 -5.10 -7.68
C SER A 22 16.03 -5.75 -7.69
N PRO A 23 15.84 -7.02 -8.12
CA PRO A 23 14.52 -7.64 -8.15
C PRO A 23 13.93 -7.63 -6.74
N ARG A 24 13.05 -6.65 -6.46
CA ARG A 24 12.54 -6.36 -5.12
C ARG A 24 11.56 -7.46 -4.77
N ARG A 25 12.05 -8.53 -4.14
CA ARG A 25 11.17 -9.42 -3.37
C ARG A 25 10.42 -8.58 -2.35
N ALA A 26 9.15 -8.88 -2.16
CA ALA A 26 8.41 -8.31 -1.05
C ALA A 26 9.14 -8.61 0.27
N THR A 27 9.19 -7.63 1.16
CA THR A 27 9.81 -7.80 2.47
C THR A 27 9.05 -8.87 3.27
N PRO A 28 9.72 -9.82 3.95
CA PRO A 28 9.08 -10.81 4.79
C PRO A 28 8.06 -10.18 5.75
N GLY A 29 6.89 -10.81 5.89
CA GLY A 29 5.81 -10.31 6.75
C GLY A 29 5.01 -9.14 6.17
N THR A 30 5.30 -8.70 4.94
CA THR A 30 4.52 -7.70 4.21
C THR A 30 3.74 -8.30 3.05
N LEU A 31 2.86 -7.52 2.44
CA LEU A 31 2.05 -7.96 1.30
C LEU A 31 2.66 -7.59 -0.06
N GLY A 32 3.79 -6.87 -0.07
CA GLY A 32 4.32 -6.28 -1.31
C GLY A 32 3.37 -5.25 -1.89
N ALA A 33 2.90 -4.34 -1.05
CA ALA A 33 1.94 -3.30 -1.39
C ALA A 33 2.20 -2.05 -0.57
N GLY A 34 1.93 -0.88 -1.15
CA GLY A 34 1.87 0.39 -0.43
C GLY A 34 0.48 0.99 -0.51
N PHE A 35 0.16 1.85 0.46
CA PHE A 35 -1.14 2.48 0.59
C PHE A 35 -1.04 3.99 0.39
N SER A 36 -2.11 4.59 -0.11
CA SER A 36 -2.30 6.04 -0.12
C SER A 36 -3.69 6.38 0.41
N GLU A 37 -3.84 7.63 0.83
CA GLU A 37 -5.12 8.17 1.27
C GLU A 37 -5.65 9.13 0.21
N ASP A 38 -6.82 8.84 -0.34
CA ASP A 38 -7.55 9.73 -1.23
C ASP A 38 -8.94 10.00 -0.66
N ARG A 39 -9.30 11.28 -0.49
CA ARG A 39 -10.64 11.72 -0.04
C ARG A 39 -11.17 10.99 1.21
N GLY A 40 -10.29 10.70 2.17
CA GLY A 40 -10.62 10.00 3.41
C GLY A 40 -10.77 8.49 3.27
N HIS A 41 -10.17 7.91 2.23
CA HIS A 41 -10.23 6.49 1.93
C HIS A 41 -8.84 5.95 1.66
N VAL A 42 -8.53 4.79 2.23
CA VAL A 42 -7.27 4.11 1.97
C VAL A 42 -7.37 3.28 0.70
N ALA A 43 -6.41 3.42 -0.20
CA ALA A 43 -6.33 2.63 -1.41
C ALA A 43 -4.92 2.05 -1.61
N PHE A 44 -4.83 0.99 -2.40
CA PHE A 44 -3.53 0.45 -2.83
C PHE A 44 -2.88 1.42 -3.83
N ALA A 45 -1.74 1.99 -3.46
CA ALA A 45 -1.01 2.97 -4.27
C ALA A 45 -0.05 2.31 -5.26
N TRP A 46 0.58 1.22 -4.85
CA TRP A 46 1.49 0.43 -5.67
C TRP A 46 1.54 -1.01 -5.17
N LEU A 47 1.94 -1.92 -6.06
CA LEU A 47 2.11 -3.34 -5.78
C LEU A 47 3.49 -3.77 -6.26
N THR A 48 4.15 -4.64 -5.50
CA THR A 48 5.33 -5.36 -5.93
C THR A 48 4.92 -6.37 -7.00
N PRO A 49 5.53 -6.35 -8.20
CA PRO A 49 5.31 -7.39 -9.21
C PRO A 49 5.58 -8.77 -8.63
N ASP A 50 4.69 -9.73 -8.87
CA ASP A 50 4.75 -11.08 -8.29
C ASP A 50 4.77 -11.11 -6.75
N GLY A 51 4.45 -9.99 -6.09
CA GLY A 51 4.26 -9.90 -4.66
C GLY A 51 2.99 -10.61 -4.20
N PRO A 52 2.85 -10.90 -2.90
CA PRO A 52 1.69 -11.65 -2.43
C PRO A 52 0.33 -10.98 -2.70
N ALA A 53 0.23 -9.66 -2.54
CA ALA A 53 -0.99 -8.92 -2.87
C ALA A 53 -1.35 -9.02 -4.36
N ALA A 54 -0.35 -8.87 -5.25
CA ALA A 54 -0.55 -9.01 -6.69
C ALA A 54 -0.97 -10.44 -7.07
N ARG A 55 -0.34 -11.46 -6.48
CA ARG A 55 -0.71 -12.87 -6.69
C ARG A 55 -2.11 -13.22 -6.19
N ALA A 56 -2.58 -12.53 -5.15
CA ALA A 56 -3.94 -12.68 -4.64
C ALA A 56 -5.00 -11.92 -5.48
N GLY A 57 -4.57 -11.18 -6.51
CA GLY A 57 -5.47 -10.45 -7.39
C GLY A 57 -5.91 -9.09 -6.86
N VAL A 58 -5.19 -8.50 -5.90
CA VAL A 58 -5.34 -7.10 -5.50
C VAL A 58 -4.82 -6.21 -6.63
N ASN A 59 -5.49 -5.08 -6.87
CA ASN A 59 -5.09 -4.12 -7.91
C ASN A 59 -4.79 -2.75 -7.30
N VAL A 60 -3.91 -1.98 -7.95
CA VAL A 60 -3.70 -0.57 -7.63
C VAL A 60 -5.02 0.18 -7.83
N GLY A 61 -5.36 1.05 -6.88
CA GLY A 61 -6.64 1.77 -6.82
C GLY A 61 -7.76 1.01 -6.13
N ASP A 62 -7.58 -0.26 -5.76
CA ASP A 62 -8.51 -0.96 -4.88
C ASP A 62 -8.59 -0.21 -3.55
N ARG A 63 -9.80 0.05 -3.08
CA ARG A 63 -9.99 0.72 -1.80
C ARG A 63 -9.97 -0.31 -0.67
N LEU A 64 -9.05 -0.19 0.27
CA LEU A 64 -9.03 -1.01 1.47
C LEU A 64 -10.07 -0.50 2.47
N VAL A 65 -11.00 -1.38 2.83
CA VAL A 65 -12.10 -1.09 3.77
C VAL A 65 -11.79 -1.65 5.15
N ALA A 66 -11.29 -2.90 5.20
CA ALA A 66 -10.97 -3.57 6.45
C ALA A 66 -9.85 -4.59 6.27
N VAL A 67 -9.16 -4.88 7.37
CA VAL A 67 -8.12 -5.92 7.48
C VAL A 67 -8.50 -6.83 8.64
N ASP A 68 -8.59 -8.14 8.39
CA ASP A 68 -9.02 -9.17 9.35
C ASP A 68 -10.33 -8.79 10.08
N GLY A 69 -11.29 -8.25 9.32
CA GLY A 69 -12.60 -7.81 9.82
C GLY A 69 -12.60 -6.48 10.57
N GLN A 70 -11.45 -5.82 10.70
CA GLN A 70 -11.33 -4.54 11.37
C GLN A 70 -11.22 -3.39 10.35
N VAL A 71 -12.13 -2.42 10.44
CA VAL A 71 -12.16 -1.26 9.55
C VAL A 71 -10.85 -0.49 9.62
N VAL A 72 -10.34 -0.12 8.46
CA VAL A 72 -9.15 0.71 8.30
C VAL A 72 -9.55 2.14 8.01
N ARG A 73 -8.99 3.10 8.75
CA ARG A 73 -9.32 4.52 8.63
C ARG A 73 -8.29 5.34 7.87
N ASP A 74 -7.02 4.96 7.96
CA ASP A 74 -5.88 5.71 7.42
C ASP A 74 -4.77 4.76 6.92
N SER A 75 -3.83 5.29 6.14
CA SER A 75 -2.77 4.49 5.52
C SER A 75 -1.84 3.87 6.57
N THR A 76 -1.58 4.57 7.67
CA THR A 76 -0.72 4.09 8.75
C THR A 76 -1.34 2.86 9.44
N GLU A 77 -2.65 2.90 9.69
CA GLU A 77 -3.41 1.77 10.22
C GLU A 77 -3.42 0.59 9.23
N ALA A 78 -3.54 0.86 7.93
CA ALA A 78 -3.44 -0.16 6.90
C ALA A 78 -2.09 -0.87 6.92
N GLU A 79 -0.99 -0.12 6.91
CA GLU A 79 0.37 -0.65 6.94
C GLU A 79 0.63 -1.48 8.21
N SER A 80 0.18 -0.96 9.36
CA SER A 80 0.35 -1.64 10.64
C SER A 80 -0.38 -2.99 10.67
N ARG A 81 -1.64 -3.04 10.23
CA ARG A 81 -2.48 -4.25 10.27
C ARG A 81 -2.11 -5.28 9.20
N THR A 82 -1.68 -4.82 8.03
CA THR A 82 -1.27 -5.71 6.94
C THR A 82 0.08 -6.38 7.21
N ARG A 83 0.94 -5.74 8.00
CA ARG A 83 2.18 -6.35 8.49
C ARG A 83 1.90 -7.43 9.53
N GLY A 84 2.73 -8.47 9.54
CA GLY A 84 2.62 -9.55 10.52
C GLY A 84 3.72 -10.58 10.34
N ALA A 85 3.52 -11.77 10.91
CA ALA A 85 4.48 -12.85 10.75
C ALA A 85 4.57 -13.31 9.27
N PRO A 86 5.77 -13.56 8.74
CA PRO A 86 5.96 -14.10 7.40
C PRO A 86 5.16 -15.40 7.18
N GLY A 87 4.64 -15.61 5.97
CA GLY A 87 3.87 -16.81 5.62
C GLY A 87 2.47 -16.91 6.25
N THR A 88 2.03 -15.93 7.06
CA THR A 88 0.69 -15.96 7.65
C THR A 88 -0.36 -15.31 6.75
N PRO A 89 -1.60 -15.81 6.74
CA PRO A 89 -2.68 -15.20 5.99
C PRO A 89 -3.16 -13.88 6.61
N VAL A 90 -3.64 -12.97 5.76
CA VAL A 90 -4.37 -11.74 6.11
C VAL A 90 -5.61 -11.65 5.24
N ARG A 91 -6.75 -11.30 5.83
CA ARG A 91 -8.00 -11.07 5.09
C ARG A 91 -8.13 -9.58 4.80
N LEU A 92 -8.27 -9.22 3.54
CA LEU A 92 -8.46 -7.84 3.10
C LEU A 92 -9.87 -7.68 2.56
N HIS A 93 -10.63 -6.74 3.09
CA HIS A 93 -11.87 -6.31 2.46
C HIS A 93 -11.55 -5.12 1.58
N VAL A 94 -11.72 -5.30 0.27
CA VAL A 94 -11.48 -4.25 -0.72
C VAL A 94 -12.75 -3.88 -1.45
N ARG A 95 -12.91 -2.60 -1.78
CA ARG A 95 -14.03 -2.09 -2.57
C ARG A 95 -13.56 -1.71 -3.97
N ARG A 96 -14.25 -2.27 -4.96
CA ARG A 96 -14.05 -2.01 -6.40
C ARG A 96 -15.36 -1.50 -7.02
N ALA A 97 -15.31 -1.18 -8.31
CA ALA A 97 -16.48 -0.74 -9.07
C ALA A 97 -17.63 -1.76 -9.07
N ASN A 98 -17.33 -3.06 -8.94
CA ASN A 98 -18.31 -4.14 -8.90
C ASN A 98 -18.83 -4.47 -7.49
N GLY A 99 -18.37 -3.77 -6.45
CA GLY A 99 -18.77 -3.99 -5.06
C GLY A 99 -17.60 -4.26 -4.11
N GLU A 100 -17.95 -4.70 -2.90
CA GLU A 100 -17.00 -5.11 -1.86
C GLU A 100 -16.66 -6.59 -2.00
N GLN A 101 -15.39 -6.92 -1.87
CA GLN A 101 -14.89 -8.29 -1.94
C GLN A 101 -13.87 -8.55 -0.84
N GLU A 102 -13.85 -9.78 -0.35
CA GLU A 102 -12.82 -10.28 0.55
C GLU A 102 -11.72 -10.96 -0.28
N VAL A 103 -10.47 -10.60 -0.02
CA VAL A 103 -9.28 -11.16 -0.66
C VAL A 103 -8.37 -11.71 0.43
N LEU A 104 -8.06 -13.00 0.35
CA LEU A 104 -7.10 -13.64 1.23
C LEU A 104 -5.70 -13.49 0.65
N VAL A 105 -4.79 -12.87 1.40
CA VAL A 105 -3.40 -12.68 0.99
C VAL A 105 -2.48 -13.37 2.00
N THR A 106 -1.51 -14.14 1.54
CA THR A 106 -0.48 -14.71 2.42
C THR A 106 0.70 -13.74 2.48
N ARG A 107 1.15 -13.33 3.67
CA ARG A 107 2.31 -12.45 3.81
C ARG A 107 3.56 -13.10 3.20
N ALA A 108 4.45 -12.28 2.64
CA ALA A 108 5.72 -12.75 2.08
C ALA A 108 6.52 -13.51 3.14
N GLU A 109 7.21 -14.57 2.72
CA GLU A 109 8.14 -15.35 3.54
C GLU A 109 9.50 -14.67 3.71
#